data_AF-A0A926BJ39-F1
#
_entry.id   AF-A0A926BJ39-F1
#
_cell.length_a   1.000
_cell.length_b   1.000
_cell.length_c   1.000
_cell.angle_alpha   90.00
_cell.angle_beta   90.00
_cell.angle_gamma   90.00
#
_symmetry.space_group_name_H-M   'P 1'
#
loop_
_entity.id
_entity.type
_entity.pdbx_description
1 polymer ?
#
loop_
_entity_poly.entity_id
_entity_poly.type
_entity_poly.pdbx_seq_one_letter_code
_entity_poly.pdbx_strand_id
1 'polypeptide(L)'
;MAVEVQPGASSFATARNAPQQEEKSLGELFSDLTRESSNLVRQEVNLAKAELTQKAAKVGKDAVLIAAGGFIAYAGALVLFAAIVALLVEVANMPVWGAALLVSLVALIGGGMLAMSGVNALKKIDPTPHNTIDTLKEDAQWAKQQL
;
A
#
# COMPACT_ATOMS: atom_id res chain seq x y z
N MET A 1 9.43 21.56 97.40
CA MET A 1 9.26 23.02 97.23
C MET A 1 10.51 23.51 96.53
N ALA A 2 10.50 24.12 95.34
CA ALA A 2 9.47 24.90 94.68
C ALA A 2 9.25 24.46 93.22
N VAL A 3 8.01 24.67 92.78
CA VAL A 3 7.57 24.66 91.38
C VAL A 3 7.94 26.02 90.79
N GLU A 4 8.58 26.03 89.62
CA GLU A 4 8.56 27.20 88.73
C GLU A 4 8.22 26.74 87.31
N VAL A 5 7.15 27.33 86.79
CA VAL A 5 6.59 27.17 85.46
C VAL A 5 7.14 28.32 84.61
N GLN A 6 7.51 28.09 83.35
CA GLN A 6 7.14 29.00 82.26
C GLN A 6 7.14 28.31 80.87
N PRO A 7 6.32 28.80 79.90
CA PRO A 7 5.85 28.06 78.73
C PRO A 7 6.38 28.60 77.38
N GLY A 8 6.19 27.82 76.31
CA GLY A 8 6.31 28.26 74.90
C GLY A 8 6.21 27.06 73.96
N ALA A 9 5.04 26.80 73.34
CA ALA A 9 4.69 27.20 71.97
C ALA A 9 5.87 26.96 71.00
N SER A 10 5.82 26.12 69.96
CA SER A 10 4.83 25.84 68.92
C SER A 10 5.56 24.88 67.95
N SER A 11 4.97 23.94 67.22
CA SER A 11 4.11 24.17 66.06
C SER A 11 3.82 22.81 65.44
N PHE A 12 2.59 22.33 65.54
CA PHE A 12 2.07 21.28 64.67
C PHE A 12 1.67 21.91 63.34
N ALA A 13 2.62 22.13 62.43
CA ALA A 13 2.32 22.55 61.07
C ALA A 13 2.31 21.32 60.16
N THR A 14 1.14 20.66 60.11
CA THR A 14 0.78 19.74 59.03
C THR A 14 0.58 20.57 57.77
N ALA A 15 1.56 20.59 56.87
CA ALA A 15 1.35 21.01 55.48
C ALA A 15 1.63 19.81 54.57
N ARG A 16 0.75 18.81 54.64
CA ARG A 16 0.55 17.88 53.52
C ARG A 16 -0.07 18.69 52.39
N ASN A 17 0.76 19.21 51.48
CA ASN A 17 0.33 19.56 50.14
C ASN A 17 -0.07 18.25 49.44
N ALA A 18 -1.30 17.79 49.70
CA ALA A 18 -1.95 16.89 48.78
C ALA A 18 -2.19 17.70 47.50
N PRO A 19 -1.71 17.26 46.32
CA PRO A 19 -2.14 17.88 45.08
C PRO A 19 -3.66 17.78 45.05
N GLN A 20 -4.33 18.93 45.03
CA GLN A 20 -5.75 19.00 44.76
C GLN A 20 -5.96 18.26 43.44
N GLN A 21 -6.67 17.13 43.51
CA GLN A 21 -7.25 16.53 42.32
C GLN A 21 -8.30 17.54 41.84
N GLU A 22 -7.90 18.47 40.99
CA GLU A 22 -8.85 19.23 40.17
C GLU A 22 -9.63 18.19 39.36
N GLU A 23 -10.89 17.98 39.73
CA GLU A 23 -11.83 17.23 38.91
C GLU A 23 -11.87 17.91 37.55
N LYS A 24 -11.28 17.27 36.53
CA LYS A 24 -11.26 17.79 35.15
C LYS A 24 -12.66 18.23 34.76
N SER A 25 -12.79 19.47 34.30
CA SER A 25 -14.08 19.97 33.84
C SER A 25 -14.57 19.15 32.64
N LEU A 26 -15.89 19.04 32.44
CA LEU A 26 -16.48 18.35 31.30
C LEU A 26 -15.95 18.87 29.94
N GLY A 27 -15.62 20.17 29.86
CA GLY A 27 -15.02 20.76 28.66
C GLY A 27 -13.59 20.27 28.38
N GLU A 28 -12.83 19.96 29.44
CA GLU A 28 -11.47 19.48 29.35
C GLU A 28 -11.41 18.00 28.92
N LEU A 29 -12.36 17.18 29.42
CA LEU A 29 -12.55 15.79 28.98
C LEU A 29 -12.95 15.70 27.50
N PHE A 30 -13.83 16.61 27.04
CA PHE A 30 -14.24 16.67 25.63
C PHE A 30 -13.10 17.13 24.72
N SER A 31 -12.31 18.10 25.16
CA SER A 31 -11.10 18.54 24.48
C SER A 31 -10.06 17.41 24.36
N ASP A 32 -9.83 16.66 25.43
CA ASP A 32 -8.91 15.52 25.44
C ASP A 32 -9.38 14.40 24.50
N LEU A 33 -10.67 14.04 24.51
CA LEU A 33 -11.24 13.02 23.62
C LEU A 33 -11.15 13.43 22.14
N THR A 34 -11.38 14.71 21.83
CA THR A 34 -11.24 15.25 20.47
C THR A 34 -9.79 15.18 20.01
N ARG A 35 -8.84 15.45 20.91
CA ARG A 35 -7.41 15.37 20.64
C ARG A 35 -6.96 13.92 20.42
N GLU A 36 -7.43 12.97 21.22
CA GLU A 36 -7.15 11.54 21.04
C GLU A 36 -7.75 11.00 19.75
N SER A 37 -9.01 11.36 19.43
CA SER A 37 -9.66 10.97 18.19
C SER A 37 -8.88 11.50 16.97
N SER A 38 -8.43 12.76 17.03
CA SER A 38 -7.57 13.35 15.99
C SER A 38 -6.22 12.64 15.86
N ASN A 39 -5.66 12.16 16.97
CA ASN A 39 -4.41 11.41 16.97
C ASN A 39 -4.57 10.01 16.37
N LEU A 40 -5.65 9.30 16.68
CA LEU A 40 -5.97 8.00 16.08
C LEU A 40 -6.13 8.10 14.56
N VAL A 41 -6.89 9.09 14.07
CA VAL A 41 -7.04 9.32 12.62
C VAL A 41 -5.68 9.56 11.94
N ARG A 42 -4.81 10.37 12.56
CA ARG A 42 -3.45 10.61 12.03
C ARG A 42 -2.62 9.32 12.01
N GLN A 43 -2.73 8.48 13.04
CA GLN A 43 -2.03 7.20 13.10
C GLN A 43 -2.52 6.24 12.02
N GLU A 44 -3.83 6.12 11.82
CA GLU A 44 -4.42 5.26 10.79
C GLU A 44 -3.98 5.69 9.39
N VAL A 45 -3.95 7.01 9.12
CA VAL A 45 -3.42 7.56 7.87
C VAL A 45 -1.94 7.23 7.70
N ASN A 46 -1.14 7.32 8.76
CA ASN A 46 0.29 6.98 8.71
C ASN A 46 0.51 5.49 8.50
N LEU A 47 -0.31 4.64 9.12
CA LEU A 47 -0.27 3.19 8.96
C LEU A 47 -0.65 2.78 7.54
N ALA A 48 -1.77 3.32 7.03
CA ALA A 48 -2.20 3.10 5.65
C ALA A 48 -1.13 3.54 4.65
N LYS A 49 -0.49 4.71 4.88
CA LYS A 49 0.65 5.16 4.06
C LYS A 49 1.83 4.18 4.11
N ALA A 50 2.17 3.67 5.29
CA ALA A 50 3.26 2.71 5.45
C ALA A 50 2.97 1.39 4.74
N GLU A 51 1.75 0.86 4.89
CA GLU A 51 1.32 -0.38 4.22
C GLU A 51 1.29 -0.21 2.70
N LEU A 52 0.75 0.91 2.20
CA LEU A 52 0.77 1.23 0.77
C LEU A 52 2.20 1.34 0.23
N THR A 53 3.10 1.98 0.97
CA THR A 53 4.51 2.10 0.59
C THR A 53 5.18 0.73 0.54
N GLN A 54 4.92 -0.13 1.53
CA GLN A 54 5.49 -1.47 1.58
C GLN A 54 4.95 -2.37 0.45
N LYS A 55 3.64 -2.31 0.17
CA LYS A 55 3.02 -3.00 -0.97
C LYS A 55 3.59 -2.48 -2.29
N ALA A 56 3.71 -1.17 -2.46
CA ALA A 56 4.28 -0.56 -3.66
C ALA A 56 5.75 -0.96 -3.86
N ALA A 57 6.56 -0.99 -2.80
CA ALA A 57 7.95 -1.44 -2.87
C ALA A 57 8.07 -2.91 -3.29
N LYS A 58 7.20 -3.78 -2.75
CA LYS A 58 7.18 -5.20 -3.11
C LYS A 58 6.78 -5.40 -4.58
N VAL A 59 5.67 -4.79 -5.00
CA VAL A 59 5.22 -4.83 -6.39
C VAL A 59 6.27 -4.23 -7.33
N GLY A 60 6.93 -3.14 -6.93
CA GLY A 60 7.99 -2.50 -7.70
C GLY A 60 9.19 -3.41 -7.92
N LYS A 61 9.65 -4.13 -6.88
CA LYS A 61 10.75 -5.09 -7.01
C LYS A 61 10.40 -6.23 -7.97
N ASP A 62 9.20 -6.79 -7.84
CA ASP A 62 8.76 -7.89 -8.69
C ASP A 62 8.59 -7.42 -10.16
N ALA A 63 8.09 -6.20 -10.36
CA ALA A 63 7.97 -5.59 -11.68
C ALA A 63 9.34 -5.41 -12.36
N VAL A 64 10.38 -5.03 -11.61
CA VAL A 64 11.75 -4.91 -12.16
C VAL A 64 12.28 -6.28 -12.61
N LEU A 65 12.06 -7.34 -11.83
CA LEU A 65 12.49 -8.69 -12.21
C LEU A 65 11.77 -9.19 -13.46
N ILE A 66 10.46 -8.95 -13.54
CA ILE A 66 9.66 -9.29 -14.73
C ILE A 66 10.14 -8.49 -15.95
N ALA A 67 10.39 -7.19 -15.79
CA ALA A 67 10.89 -6.35 -16.88
C ALA A 67 12.27 -6.79 -17.36
N ALA A 68 13.20 -7.09 -16.45
CA ALA A 68 14.53 -7.58 -16.78
C ALA A 68 14.49 -8.95 -17.47
N GLY A 69 13.72 -9.89 -16.93
CA GLY A 69 13.52 -11.21 -17.55
C GLY A 69 12.87 -11.10 -18.93
N GLY A 70 11.85 -10.25 -19.07
CA GLY A 70 11.19 -9.96 -20.35
C GLY A 70 12.15 -9.35 -21.37
N PHE A 71 13.02 -8.44 -20.94
CA PHE A 71 14.04 -7.84 -21.81
C PHE A 71 15.06 -8.88 -22.31
N ILE A 72 15.56 -9.74 -21.43
CA ILE A 72 16.48 -10.83 -21.80
C ILE A 72 15.79 -11.81 -22.75
N ALA A 73 14.56 -12.22 -22.45
CA ALA A 73 13.77 -13.10 -23.32
C ALA A 73 13.52 -12.47 -24.69
N TYR A 74 13.22 -11.16 -24.74
CA TYR A 74 13.07 -10.42 -25.98
C TYR A 74 14.36 -10.41 -26.81
N ALA A 75 15.51 -10.10 -26.19
CA ALA A 75 16.80 -10.15 -26.87
C ALA A 75 17.12 -11.56 -27.41
N GLY A 76 16.86 -12.60 -26.61
CA GLY A 76 17.01 -14.00 -27.03
C GLY A 76 16.10 -14.36 -28.21
N ALA A 77 14.85 -13.88 -28.22
CA ALA A 77 13.93 -14.07 -29.34
C ALA A 77 14.44 -13.41 -30.63
N LEU A 78 15.04 -12.21 -30.56
CA LEU A 78 15.65 -11.57 -31.74
C LEU A 78 16.80 -12.40 -32.32
N VAL A 79 17.67 -12.92 -31.46
CA VAL A 79 18.77 -13.81 -31.89
C VAL A 79 18.23 -15.10 -32.49
N LEU A 80 17.18 -15.68 -31.89
CA LEU A 80 16.53 -16.87 -32.41
C LEU A 80 15.89 -16.62 -33.78
N PHE A 81 15.20 -15.50 -33.98
CA PHE A 81 14.63 -15.14 -35.28
C PHE A 81 15.72 -14.94 -36.33
N ALA A 82 16.83 -14.28 -35.99
CA ALA A 82 17.97 -14.16 -36.88
C ALA A 82 18.57 -15.53 -37.25
N ALA A 83 18.68 -16.45 -36.29
CA ALA A 83 19.15 -17.81 -36.52
C ALA A 83 18.21 -18.60 -37.46
N ILE A 84 16.89 -18.46 -37.28
CA ILE A 84 15.90 -19.09 -38.16
C ILE A 84 16.01 -18.53 -39.59
N VAL A 85 16.16 -17.20 -39.73
CA VAL A 85 16.38 -16.58 -41.04
C VAL A 85 17.64 -17.14 -41.70
N ALA A 86 18.77 -17.18 -40.98
CA ALA A 86 20.02 -17.74 -41.50
C ALA A 86 19.85 -19.21 -41.93
N LEU A 87 19.16 -20.02 -41.12
CA LEU A 87 18.88 -21.42 -41.44
C LEU A 87 18.02 -21.58 -42.69
N LEU A 88 17.00 -20.73 -42.89
CA LEU A 88 16.18 -20.75 -44.10
C LEU A 88 16.97 -20.32 -45.34
N VAL A 89 17.87 -19.36 -45.20
CA VAL A 89 18.75 -18.95 -46.31
C VAL A 89 19.67 -20.11 -46.72
N GLU A 90 20.29 -20.79 -45.75
CA GLU A 90 21.26 -21.86 -46.03
C GLU A 90 20.60 -23.17 -46.47
N VAL A 91 19.56 -23.63 -45.77
CA VAL A 91 18.95 -24.94 -46.00
C VAL A 91 17.91 -24.91 -47.12
N ALA A 92 17.11 -23.84 -47.21
CA ALA A 92 16.06 -23.70 -48.21
C ALA A 92 16.49 -22.87 -49.44
N ASN A 93 17.76 -22.42 -49.47
CA ASN A 93 18.34 -21.59 -50.53
C ASN A 93 17.49 -20.34 -50.84
N MET A 94 16.83 -19.80 -49.81
CA MET A 94 15.90 -18.68 -49.91
C MET A 94 16.68 -17.35 -49.91
N PRO A 95 16.31 -16.35 -50.72
CA PRO A 95 16.93 -15.04 -50.61
C PRO A 95 16.66 -14.42 -49.23
N VAL A 96 17.66 -13.72 -48.68
CA VAL A 96 17.64 -13.17 -47.31
C VAL A 96 16.36 -12.36 -47.02
N TRP A 97 15.92 -11.54 -47.98
CA TRP A 97 14.71 -10.73 -47.82
C TRP A 97 13.43 -11.58 -47.70
N GLY A 98 13.35 -12.71 -48.43
CA GLY A 98 12.20 -13.61 -48.39
C GLY A 98 12.12 -14.37 -47.06
N ALA A 99 13.26 -14.87 -46.58
CA ALA A 99 13.34 -15.54 -45.28
C ALA A 99 12.98 -14.60 -44.13
N ALA A 100 13.50 -13.36 -44.17
CA ALA A 100 13.19 -12.35 -43.16
C ALA A 100 11.70 -11.97 -43.13
N LEU A 101 11.06 -11.79 -44.31
CA LEU A 101 9.63 -11.49 -44.38
C LEU A 101 8.77 -12.64 -43.86
N LEU A 102 9.12 -13.89 -44.19
CA LEU A 102 8.38 -15.06 -43.71
C LEU A 102 8.43 -15.17 -42.18
N VAL A 103 9.63 -15.09 -41.60
CA VAL A 103 9.82 -15.18 -40.14
C VAL A 103 9.14 -14.02 -39.45
N SER A 104 9.26 -12.80 -39.98
CA SER A 104 8.59 -11.62 -39.44
C SER A 104 7.06 -11.76 -39.48
N LEU A 105 6.48 -12.26 -40.58
CA LEU A 105 5.04 -12.47 -40.69
C LEU A 105 4.53 -13.45 -39.64
N VAL A 106 5.20 -14.59 -39.46
CA VAL A 106 4.84 -15.58 -38.44
C VAL A 106 4.97 -14.99 -37.03
N ALA A 107 6.06 -14.27 -36.75
CA ALA A 107 6.29 -13.63 -35.46
C ALA A 107 5.23 -12.54 -35.16
N LEU A 108 4.83 -11.75 -36.15
CA LEU A 108 3.80 -10.72 -36.01
C LEU A 108 2.42 -11.31 -35.75
N ILE A 109 2.07 -12.42 -36.41
CA ILE A 109 0.81 -13.12 -36.16
C ILE A 109 0.80 -13.68 -34.73
N GLY A 110 1.83 -14.45 -34.35
CA GLY A 110 1.91 -15.03 -33.00
C GLY A 110 1.98 -13.96 -31.90
N GLY A 111 2.83 -12.95 -32.08
CA GLY A 111 2.97 -11.82 -31.17
C GLY A 111 1.69 -10.99 -31.07
N GLY A 112 1.02 -10.75 -32.20
CA GLY A 112 -0.27 -10.06 -32.25
C GLY A 112 -1.37 -10.80 -31.48
N MET A 113 -1.44 -12.14 -31.61
CA MET A 113 -2.39 -12.97 -30.86
C MET A 113 -2.12 -12.91 -29.35
N LEU A 114 -0.85 -13.00 -28.94
CA LEU A 114 -0.47 -12.89 -27.52
C LEU A 114 -0.77 -11.50 -26.97
N ALA A 115 -0.43 -10.44 -27.70
CA ALA A 115 -0.70 -9.06 -27.32
C ALA A 115 -2.21 -8.81 -27.17
N MET A 116 -3.01 -9.26 -28.13
CA MET A 116 -4.47 -9.13 -28.07
C MET A 116 -5.06 -9.92 -26.90
N SER A 117 -4.55 -11.11 -26.62
CA SER A 117 -4.96 -11.92 -25.46
C SER A 117 -4.64 -11.21 -24.14
N GLY A 118 -3.45 -10.62 -24.02
CA GLY A 118 -3.06 -9.84 -22.84
C GLY A 118 -3.92 -8.60 -22.65
N VAL A 119 -4.16 -7.82 -23.71
CA VAL A 119 -5.07 -6.66 -23.68
C VAL A 119 -6.48 -7.07 -23.27
N ASN A 120 -6.98 -8.18 -23.80
CA ASN A 120 -8.30 -8.70 -23.45
C ASN A 120 -8.37 -9.21 -22.00
N ALA A 121 -7.28 -9.77 -21.47
CA ALA A 121 -7.21 -10.14 -20.06
C ALA A 121 -7.26 -8.91 -19.15
N LEU A 122 -6.50 -7.85 -19.49
CA LEU A 122 -6.51 -6.60 -18.73
C LEU A 122 -7.88 -5.91 -18.75
N LYS A 123 -8.59 -5.94 -19.88
CA LYS A 123 -9.95 -5.40 -20.00
C LYS A 123 -10.99 -6.11 -19.12
N LYS A 124 -10.72 -7.35 -18.70
CA LYS A 124 -11.61 -8.13 -17.84
C LYS A 124 -11.37 -7.89 -16.35
N ILE A 125 -10.31 -7.17 -15.99
CA ILE A 125 -10.03 -6.82 -14.60
C ILE A 125 -11.00 -5.71 -14.21
N ASP A 126 -11.89 -6.01 -13.25
CA ASP A 126 -12.73 -4.99 -12.62
C ASP A 126 -11.92 -4.29 -11.51
N PRO A 127 -11.58 -2.99 -11.65
CA PRO A 127 -10.81 -2.27 -10.64
C PRO A 127 -11.66 -1.88 -9.42
N THR A 128 -12.97 -2.12 -9.46
CA THR A 128 -13.90 -1.68 -8.42
C THR A 128 -13.85 -2.64 -7.22
N PRO A 129 -13.57 -2.16 -5.99
CA PRO A 129 -13.60 -3.00 -4.80
C PRO A 129 -15.05 -3.18 -4.33
N HIS A 130 -15.82 -4.00 -5.06
CA HIS A 130 -17.26 -4.23 -4.81
C HIS A 130 -17.57 -4.57 -3.36
N ASN A 131 -16.83 -5.50 -2.77
CA ASN A 131 -17.02 -5.92 -1.38
C ASN A 131 -16.89 -4.74 -0.40
N THR A 132 -15.90 -3.86 -0.61
CA THR A 132 -15.70 -2.68 0.25
C THR A 132 -16.82 -1.67 0.06
N ILE A 133 -17.28 -1.47 -1.18
CA ILE A 133 -18.40 -0.57 -1.46
C ILE A 133 -19.69 -1.11 -0.84
N ASP A 134 -19.92 -2.42 -0.89
CA ASP A 134 -21.12 -3.04 -0.34
C ASP A 134 -21.13 -3.01 1.19
N THR A 135 -20.00 -3.27 1.86
CA THR A 135 -19.89 -3.08 3.32
C THR A 135 -20.16 -1.63 3.72
N LEU A 136 -19.65 -0.65 2.96
CA LEU A 136 -19.90 0.77 3.25
C LEU A 136 -21.38 1.17 3.03
N LYS A 137 -22.07 0.55 2.08
CA LYS A 137 -23.51 0.75 1.88
C LYS A 137 -24.32 0.17 3.03
N GLU A 138 -23.99 -1.03 3.50
CA GLU A 138 -24.63 -1.66 4.65
C GLU A 138 -24.48 -0.80 5.91
N ASP A 139 -23.27 -0.31 6.19
CA ASP A 139 -22.99 0.58 7.32
C ASP A 139 -23.80 1.87 7.23
N ALA A 140 -23.89 2.48 6.04
CA ALA A 140 -24.68 3.69 5.83
C ALA A 140 -26.19 3.45 5.98
N GLN A 141 -26.69 2.27 5.61
CA GLN A 141 -28.09 1.90 5.80
C GLN A 141 -28.41 1.67 7.28
N TRP A 142 -27.52 1.00 8.01
CA TRP A 142 -27.69 0.77 9.45
C TRP A 142 -27.74 2.10 10.22
N ALA A 143 -26.84 3.04 9.90
CA ALA A 143 -26.84 4.38 10.50
C ALA A 143 -28.13 5.18 10.23
N LYS A 144 -28.76 5.02 9.06
CA LYS A 144 -30.04 5.67 8.73
C LYS A 144 -31.24 5.07 9.46
N GLN A 145 -31.22 3.78 9.79
CA GLN A 145 -32.33 3.11 10.50
C GLN A 145 -32.39 3.51 11.99
N GLN A 146 -31.29 4.03 12.53
CA GLN A 146 -31.17 4.42 13.94
C GLN A 146 -31.49 5.89 14.23
N LEU A 147 -31.68 6.71 13.19
CA LEU A 147 -32.11 8.10 13.26
C LEU A 147 -33.60 8.22 12.93
#